data_AF-A0AAV9WZT9-F1
#
_entry.id   AF-A0AAV9WZT9-F1
#
_cell.length_a   1.000
_cell.length_b   1.000
_cell.length_c   1.000
_cell.angle_alpha   90.00
_cell.angle_beta   90.00
_cell.angle_gamma   90.00
#
_symmetry.space_group_name_H-M   'P 1'
#
loop_
_entity.id
_entity.type
_entity.pdbx_description
1 polymer ?
#
loop_
_entity_poly.entity_id
_entity_poly.type
_entity_poly.pdbx_seq_one_letter_code
_entity_poly.pdbx_strand_id
1 'polypeptide(L)'
;MIAAVERRIEERSEIRMHGDDSILSVNDAPAKLISREIDRRVSKGGKPGAWPPLCSAARRLWLADHQYTDALRQLSQFQKHELPAAANAPPGAFGISGPLQTLADLTSVAMEDFKVVYFGEGDLEKLQLCYMLEQQQRNAVGDSLNPVQTILEYNTRLENGASWDIIRPALQLSIRAAFMNGIIKDGFLEPRLPNGSTPAVEDFRRAVDLTEEARRVFANVPGHIRGRTLEKTFLRGLKIRLAESLIKLYNHTEPPTLTIIEEIKNIGDWLVASCESSPLPEVDPPNSPETAERYWDLYTPHWGYPRAMGHIFRGMAYMQLGLHWNRVQLDSRTGKKGPSTGNMRDLRVAAEEYAQGAAWLPDDDVDGTNALWMAVFCMVRRGAYYLGDLQLMRTMALHEQGLWGPWFGGDYIPAGHSGKLASGEALRQSEGADPETICSPLVEWGEGVEVDQDILGEVLMPYIGRALRTTEREGGGMLLLGKIVRGVWEERRKLGEPGVGGLWEGLPGRVRENWESVWATYEKERLEGRRGGGGVTESLDKISLAERLM
;
A
#
# COMPACT_ATOMS: atom_id res chain seq x y z
N MET A 1 10.64 -13.39 -23.94
CA MET A 1 9.73 -12.98 -22.86
C MET A 1 8.71 -14.09 -22.61
N ILE A 2 7.68 -14.24 -23.45
CA ILE A 2 6.56 -15.18 -23.26
C ILE A 2 7.00 -16.62 -22.92
N ALA A 3 7.88 -17.26 -23.71
CA ALA A 3 8.41 -18.60 -23.38
C ALA A 3 9.17 -18.72 -22.03
N ALA A 4 9.67 -17.60 -21.48
CA ALA A 4 10.26 -17.55 -20.13
C ALA A 4 9.22 -17.29 -19.03
N VAL A 5 8.04 -16.76 -19.38
CA VAL A 5 6.88 -16.69 -18.48
C VAL A 5 6.14 -18.03 -18.46
N GLU A 6 5.96 -18.67 -19.62
CA GLU A 6 5.27 -19.97 -19.79
C GLU A 6 6.03 -21.09 -19.07
N ARG A 7 7.33 -21.26 -19.34
CA ARG A 7 8.21 -22.15 -18.57
C ARG A 7 8.07 -21.93 -17.07
N ARG A 8 7.80 -20.70 -16.64
CA ARG A 8 7.67 -20.36 -15.22
C ARG A 8 6.27 -20.59 -14.64
N ILE A 9 5.24 -20.54 -15.48
CA ILE A 9 3.91 -21.04 -15.12
C ILE A 9 3.98 -22.56 -14.94
N GLU A 10 4.75 -23.26 -15.78
CA GLU A 10 5.07 -24.68 -15.64
C GLU A 10 5.90 -24.95 -14.36
N GLU A 11 7.04 -24.28 -14.14
CA GLU A 11 7.83 -24.42 -12.91
C GLU A 11 6.99 -24.14 -11.64
N ARG A 12 6.07 -23.15 -11.67
CA ARG A 12 5.14 -22.89 -10.56
C ARG A 12 4.04 -23.94 -10.43
N SER A 13 3.61 -24.59 -11.50
CA SER A 13 2.64 -25.69 -11.44
C SER A 13 3.28 -26.99 -10.95
N GLU A 14 4.58 -27.18 -11.21
CA GLU A 14 5.40 -28.24 -10.60
C GLU A 14 5.66 -27.99 -9.11
N ILE A 15 5.99 -26.75 -8.70
CA ILE A 15 6.12 -26.39 -7.27
C ILE A 15 4.82 -26.63 -6.49
N ARG A 16 3.65 -26.38 -7.12
CA ARG A 16 2.33 -26.76 -6.54
C ARG A 16 2.18 -28.26 -6.24
N MET A 17 2.95 -29.14 -6.89
CA MET A 17 2.97 -30.58 -6.59
C MET A 17 3.94 -30.97 -5.45
N HIS A 18 4.78 -30.05 -4.98
CA HIS A 18 5.80 -30.33 -3.95
C HIS A 18 5.61 -29.58 -2.62
N GLY A 19 4.50 -28.85 -2.48
CA GLY A 19 3.83 -28.69 -1.18
C GLY A 19 4.38 -27.61 -0.25
N ASP A 20 5.31 -26.76 -0.69
CA ASP A 20 5.82 -25.65 0.12
C ASP A 20 6.09 -24.41 -0.76
N ASP A 21 5.02 -23.66 -1.05
CA ASP A 21 5.06 -22.19 -1.15
C ASP A 21 3.64 -21.61 -1.20
N SER A 22 3.41 -20.50 -0.50
CA SER A 22 2.08 -19.90 -0.26
C SER A 22 1.47 -19.24 -1.51
N ILE A 23 0.95 -20.04 -2.43
CA ILE A 23 0.12 -19.57 -3.55
C ILE A 23 -1.31 -20.12 -3.37
N LEU A 24 -2.25 -19.22 -3.05
CA LEU A 24 -3.67 -19.55 -3.01
C LEU A 24 -4.08 -20.22 -4.34
N SER A 25 -4.81 -21.34 -4.23
CA SER A 25 -5.47 -21.93 -5.40
C SER A 25 -6.35 -20.87 -6.06
N VAL A 26 -6.60 -20.97 -7.37
CA VAL A 26 -7.59 -20.10 -8.05
C VAL A 26 -8.98 -20.27 -7.39
N ASN A 27 -9.24 -21.43 -6.78
CA ASN A 27 -10.44 -21.70 -6.00
C ASN A 27 -10.43 -21.12 -4.57
N ASP A 28 -9.29 -20.67 -4.07
CA ASP A 28 -9.10 -20.16 -2.70
C ASP A 28 -8.66 -18.68 -2.69
N ALA A 29 -8.67 -18.02 -3.85
CA ALA A 29 -8.43 -16.59 -3.96
C ALA A 29 -9.46 -15.79 -3.12
N PRO A 30 -9.08 -14.69 -2.45
CA PRO A 30 -9.91 -14.06 -1.42
C PRO A 30 -11.28 -13.64 -1.95
N ALA A 31 -11.33 -13.08 -3.17
CA ALA A 31 -12.58 -12.66 -3.82
C ALA A 31 -13.53 -13.83 -4.16
N LYS A 32 -13.00 -15.03 -4.44
CA LYS A 32 -13.83 -16.24 -4.63
C LYS A 32 -14.40 -16.75 -3.31
N LEU A 33 -13.64 -16.65 -2.21
CA LEU A 33 -14.13 -16.95 -0.86
C LEU A 33 -15.23 -15.95 -0.43
N ILE A 34 -15.03 -14.66 -0.68
CA ILE A 34 -16.03 -13.61 -0.47
C ILE A 34 -17.30 -13.90 -1.30
N SER A 35 -17.16 -14.24 -2.59
CA SER A 35 -18.31 -14.58 -3.45
C SER A 35 -19.15 -15.75 -2.90
N ARG A 36 -18.48 -16.82 -2.44
CA ARG A 36 -19.17 -17.95 -1.77
C ARG A 36 -19.90 -17.53 -0.49
N GLU A 37 -19.34 -16.60 0.29
CA GLU A 37 -19.99 -16.05 1.48
C GLU A 37 -21.21 -15.18 1.13
N ILE A 38 -21.20 -14.43 0.02
CA ILE A 38 -22.38 -13.72 -0.51
C ILE A 38 -23.51 -14.74 -0.79
N ASP A 39 -23.22 -15.78 -1.57
CA ASP A 39 -24.20 -16.83 -1.91
C ASP A 39 -24.73 -17.52 -0.65
N ARG A 40 -23.86 -17.80 0.33
CA ARG A 40 -24.22 -18.40 1.63
C ARG A 40 -25.03 -17.46 2.53
N ARG A 41 -25.01 -16.15 2.30
CA ARG A 41 -25.86 -15.17 3.00
C ARG A 41 -27.20 -15.02 2.30
N VAL A 42 -27.21 -14.91 0.97
CA VAL A 42 -28.44 -14.80 0.16
C VAL A 42 -29.31 -16.06 0.31
N SER A 43 -28.71 -17.26 0.25
CA SER A 43 -29.41 -18.53 0.48
C SER A 43 -30.00 -18.70 1.90
N LYS A 44 -29.53 -17.92 2.88
CA LYS A 44 -30.11 -17.85 4.23
C LYS A 44 -31.12 -16.70 4.40
N GLY A 45 -31.58 -16.09 3.31
CA GLY A 45 -32.55 -15.00 3.32
C GLY A 45 -31.95 -13.60 3.48
N GLY A 46 -30.62 -13.45 3.37
CA GLY A 46 -29.97 -12.14 3.34
C GLY A 46 -30.34 -11.35 2.07
N LYS A 47 -30.51 -10.03 2.19
CA LYS A 47 -30.77 -9.15 1.05
C LYS A 47 -29.53 -9.12 0.13
N PRO A 48 -29.67 -9.38 -1.19
CA PRO A 48 -28.58 -9.19 -2.15
C PRO A 48 -27.99 -7.77 -2.09
N GLY A 49 -26.67 -7.65 -2.23
CA GLY A 49 -25.94 -6.37 -2.16
C GLY A 49 -25.75 -5.78 -0.75
N ALA A 50 -26.41 -6.30 0.28
CA ALA A 50 -26.26 -5.82 1.66
C ALA A 50 -24.95 -6.28 2.35
N TRP A 51 -24.25 -7.25 1.76
CA TRP A 51 -22.90 -7.67 2.15
C TRP A 51 -22.12 -8.06 0.87
N PRO A 52 -20.83 -7.69 0.73
CA PRO A 52 -20.00 -7.00 1.72
C PRO A 52 -20.39 -5.52 1.93
N PRO A 53 -20.05 -4.90 3.08
CA PRO A 53 -20.46 -3.54 3.40
C PRO A 53 -19.88 -2.50 2.43
N LEU A 54 -20.52 -1.33 2.33
CA LEU A 54 -19.91 -0.18 1.66
C LEU A 54 -18.59 0.20 2.34
N CYS A 55 -17.64 0.67 1.53
CA CYS A 55 -16.27 1.00 1.93
C CYS A 55 -15.42 -0.14 2.50
N SER A 56 -15.86 -1.40 2.45
CA SER A 56 -15.06 -2.55 2.88
C SER A 56 -14.11 -3.04 1.77
N ALA A 57 -12.94 -3.55 2.16
CA ALA A 57 -11.99 -4.19 1.27
C ALA A 57 -12.59 -5.45 0.62
N ALA A 58 -13.38 -6.24 1.35
CA ALA A 58 -14.12 -7.37 0.79
C ALA A 58 -15.09 -6.94 -0.32
N ARG A 59 -15.73 -5.76 -0.22
CA ARG A 59 -16.57 -5.22 -1.33
C ARG A 59 -15.72 -4.84 -2.53
N ARG A 60 -14.60 -4.14 -2.30
CA ARG A 60 -13.64 -3.74 -3.35
C ARG A 60 -13.10 -4.95 -4.12
N LEU A 61 -12.68 -6.01 -3.40
CA LEU A 61 -12.22 -7.28 -3.97
C LEU A 61 -13.31 -8.00 -4.78
N TRP A 62 -14.54 -8.06 -4.27
CA TRP A 62 -15.66 -8.70 -4.97
C TRP A 62 -16.02 -7.99 -6.29
N LEU A 63 -16.11 -6.66 -6.27
CA LEU A 63 -16.40 -5.87 -7.47
C LEU A 63 -15.28 -6.00 -8.51
N ALA A 64 -14.02 -5.91 -8.09
CA ALA A 64 -12.86 -6.05 -8.96
C ALA A 64 -12.79 -7.47 -9.57
N ASP A 65 -13.05 -8.54 -8.80
CA ASP A 65 -13.04 -9.92 -9.30
C ASP A 65 -14.18 -10.23 -10.29
N HIS A 66 -15.35 -9.60 -10.11
CA HIS A 66 -16.43 -9.71 -11.07
C HIS A 66 -16.03 -9.10 -12.42
N GLN A 67 -15.50 -7.86 -12.40
CA GLN A 67 -14.94 -7.22 -13.59
C GLN A 67 -13.77 -8.03 -14.18
N TYR A 68 -12.92 -8.63 -13.35
CA TYR A 68 -11.79 -9.45 -13.80
C TYR A 68 -12.24 -10.70 -14.55
N THR A 69 -13.23 -11.40 -13.99
CA THR A 69 -13.79 -12.62 -14.58
C THR A 69 -14.43 -12.32 -15.94
N ASP A 70 -15.05 -11.16 -16.10
CA ASP A 70 -15.57 -10.70 -17.39
C ASP A 70 -14.46 -10.32 -18.38
N ALA A 71 -13.41 -9.64 -17.93
CA ALA A 71 -12.24 -9.30 -18.74
C ALA A 71 -11.46 -10.56 -19.20
N LEU A 72 -11.31 -11.57 -18.34
CA LEU A 72 -10.75 -12.88 -18.74
C LEU A 72 -11.66 -13.62 -19.73
N ARG A 73 -13.00 -13.50 -19.60
CA ARG A 73 -13.93 -14.06 -20.59
C ARG A 73 -13.79 -13.37 -21.95
N GLN A 74 -13.49 -12.08 -21.99
CA GLN A 74 -13.12 -11.38 -23.24
C GLN A 74 -11.77 -11.89 -23.78
N LEU A 75 -10.76 -12.02 -22.90
CA LEU A 75 -9.42 -12.50 -23.25
C LEU A 75 -9.43 -13.92 -23.87
N SER A 76 -10.23 -14.83 -23.33
CA SER A 76 -10.34 -16.21 -23.83
C SER A 76 -10.86 -16.32 -25.28
N GLN A 77 -11.54 -15.28 -25.79
CA GLN A 77 -12.09 -15.22 -27.16
C GLN A 77 -11.01 -14.92 -28.21
N PHE A 78 -9.80 -14.54 -27.83
CA PHE A 78 -8.73 -14.27 -28.78
C PHE A 78 -8.24 -15.54 -29.47
N GLN A 79 -8.23 -15.54 -30.80
CA GLN A 79 -7.86 -16.70 -31.60
C GLN A 79 -7.04 -16.29 -32.83
N LYS A 80 -6.02 -17.11 -33.15
CA LYS A 80 -5.38 -17.10 -34.47
C LYS A 80 -6.26 -17.91 -35.43
N HIS A 81 -6.45 -17.43 -36.64
CA HIS A 81 -7.09 -18.17 -37.72
C HIS A 81 -6.24 -18.09 -38.99
N GLU A 82 -6.20 -19.17 -39.77
CA GLU A 82 -5.50 -19.15 -41.05
C GLU A 82 -6.18 -18.18 -42.01
N LEU A 83 -5.42 -17.34 -42.70
CA LEU A 83 -5.98 -16.46 -43.72
C LEU A 83 -6.32 -17.28 -44.97
N PRO A 84 -7.51 -17.11 -45.58
CA PRO A 84 -7.84 -17.80 -46.82
C PRO A 84 -6.80 -17.51 -47.91
N ALA A 85 -6.45 -18.51 -48.72
CA ALA A 85 -5.50 -18.34 -49.82
C ALA A 85 -5.91 -17.23 -50.82
N ALA A 86 -7.20 -16.90 -50.89
CA ALA A 86 -7.75 -15.79 -51.68
C ALA A 86 -7.38 -14.38 -51.16
N ALA A 87 -6.81 -14.25 -49.95
CA ALA A 87 -6.44 -12.97 -49.35
C ALA A 87 -5.08 -12.41 -49.86
N ASN A 88 -4.41 -13.08 -50.80
CA ASN A 88 -3.04 -12.79 -51.24
C ASN A 88 -1.99 -12.74 -50.10
N ALA A 89 -2.31 -13.36 -48.96
CA ALA A 89 -1.43 -13.38 -47.80
C ALA A 89 -0.28 -14.40 -48.02
N PRO A 90 0.94 -14.14 -47.52
CA PRO A 90 2.05 -15.09 -47.61
C PRO A 90 1.70 -16.44 -46.95
N PRO A 91 2.23 -17.57 -47.43
CA PRO A 91 2.08 -18.86 -46.75
C PRO A 91 2.52 -18.78 -45.28
N GLY A 92 1.65 -19.22 -44.36
CA GLY A 92 1.87 -19.10 -42.92
C GLY A 92 1.38 -17.80 -42.27
N ALA A 93 0.80 -16.86 -43.03
CA ALA A 93 0.15 -15.69 -42.47
C ALA A 93 -1.17 -16.06 -41.78
N PHE A 94 -1.36 -15.55 -40.57
CA PHE A 94 -2.57 -15.76 -39.76
C PHE A 94 -3.25 -14.42 -39.47
N GLY A 95 -4.57 -14.45 -39.38
CA GLY A 95 -5.37 -13.37 -38.82
C GLY A 95 -5.54 -13.56 -37.31
N ILE A 96 -5.85 -12.47 -36.62
CA ILE A 96 -6.21 -12.48 -35.19
C ILE A 96 -7.62 -11.92 -35.07
N SER A 97 -8.47 -12.60 -34.32
CA SER A 97 -9.82 -12.15 -33.98
C SER A 97 -10.01 -12.16 -32.46
N GLY A 98 -10.73 -11.16 -31.94
CA GLY A 98 -11.07 -11.03 -30.52
C GLY A 98 -11.72 -9.67 -30.21
N PRO A 99 -12.31 -9.50 -29.03
CA PRO A 99 -12.91 -8.23 -28.59
C PRO A 99 -11.84 -7.16 -28.30
N LEU A 100 -11.95 -6.00 -28.96
CA LEU A 100 -11.15 -4.81 -28.62
C LEU A 100 -11.53 -4.30 -27.22
N GLN A 101 -10.64 -3.53 -26.58
CA GLN A 101 -10.78 -2.95 -25.23
C GLN A 101 -10.46 -3.93 -24.09
N THR A 102 -10.31 -5.22 -24.35
CA THR A 102 -9.92 -6.26 -23.36
C THR A 102 -8.70 -5.86 -22.52
N LEU A 103 -7.64 -5.31 -23.12
CA LEU A 103 -6.46 -4.88 -22.35
C LEU A 103 -6.80 -3.74 -21.38
N ALA A 104 -7.71 -2.84 -21.78
CA ALA A 104 -8.15 -1.74 -20.96
C ALA A 104 -9.11 -2.16 -19.84
N ASP A 105 -9.89 -3.21 -20.03
CA ASP A 105 -10.71 -3.79 -18.96
C ASP A 105 -9.80 -4.46 -17.92
N LEU A 106 -8.90 -5.37 -18.35
CA LEU A 106 -7.89 -6.02 -17.47
C LEU A 106 -7.06 -5.01 -16.67
N THR A 107 -6.57 -3.95 -17.32
CA THR A 107 -5.78 -2.90 -16.63
C THR A 107 -6.62 -1.93 -15.82
N SER A 108 -7.95 -1.84 -16.00
CA SER A 108 -8.80 -1.04 -15.12
C SER A 108 -9.06 -1.78 -13.81
N VAL A 109 -9.31 -3.10 -13.87
CA VAL A 109 -9.41 -3.96 -12.69
C VAL A 109 -8.16 -3.89 -11.83
N ALA A 110 -6.98 -3.99 -12.45
CA ALA A 110 -5.69 -3.90 -11.75
C ALA A 110 -5.45 -2.55 -11.04
N MET A 111 -6.25 -1.51 -11.32
CA MET A 111 -6.26 -0.23 -10.59
C MET A 111 -7.28 -0.18 -9.43
N GLU A 112 -8.30 -1.05 -9.42
CA GLU A 112 -9.30 -1.12 -8.34
C GLU A 112 -8.81 -2.01 -7.19
N ASP A 113 -8.35 -3.23 -7.52
CA ASP A 113 -7.52 -4.05 -6.64
C ASP A 113 -6.60 -4.95 -7.47
N PHE A 114 -5.31 -4.91 -7.19
CA PHE A 114 -4.34 -5.80 -7.82
C PHE A 114 -4.43 -7.24 -7.30
N LYS A 115 -4.95 -7.46 -6.09
CA LYS A 115 -5.05 -8.76 -5.42
C LYS A 115 -6.00 -9.75 -6.13
N VAL A 116 -6.80 -9.28 -7.10
CA VAL A 116 -7.66 -10.15 -7.94
C VAL A 116 -7.00 -10.54 -9.26
N VAL A 117 -5.83 -10.01 -9.60
CA VAL A 117 -5.17 -10.25 -10.90
C VAL A 117 -4.42 -11.58 -10.88
N TYR A 118 -4.87 -12.54 -11.69
CA TYR A 118 -4.23 -13.85 -11.88
C TYR A 118 -4.39 -14.33 -13.33
N PHE A 119 -3.30 -14.82 -13.93
CA PHE A 119 -3.35 -15.44 -15.26
C PHE A 119 -3.23 -16.97 -15.12
N GLY A 120 -4.12 -17.69 -15.79
CA GLY A 120 -4.09 -19.13 -15.92
C GLY A 120 -3.25 -19.63 -17.09
N GLU A 121 -3.37 -20.92 -17.39
CA GLU A 121 -2.74 -21.56 -18.54
C GLU A 121 -3.30 -20.98 -19.86
N GLY A 122 -2.42 -20.65 -20.80
CA GLY A 122 -2.78 -20.07 -22.10
C GLY A 122 -3.19 -18.59 -22.09
N ASP A 123 -3.55 -17.99 -20.94
CA ASP A 123 -3.99 -16.59 -20.86
C ASP A 123 -2.93 -15.60 -21.39
N LEU A 124 -1.64 -15.90 -21.22
CA LEU A 124 -0.56 -15.04 -21.72
C LEU A 124 -0.41 -15.08 -23.25
N GLU A 125 -0.66 -16.23 -23.89
CA GLU A 125 -0.76 -16.30 -25.36
C GLU A 125 -1.94 -15.45 -25.84
N LYS A 126 -3.10 -15.56 -25.17
CA LYS A 126 -4.28 -14.74 -25.47
C LYS A 126 -3.99 -13.25 -25.28
N LEU A 127 -3.22 -12.89 -24.26
CA LEU A 127 -2.83 -11.50 -23.98
C LEU A 127 -1.84 -10.97 -25.02
N GLN A 128 -0.94 -11.80 -25.55
CA GLN A 128 -0.12 -11.45 -26.71
C GLN A 128 -1.00 -11.17 -27.93
N LEU A 129 -1.99 -12.03 -28.22
CA LEU A 129 -2.94 -11.83 -29.32
C LEU A 129 -3.76 -10.56 -29.15
N CYS A 130 -4.22 -10.29 -27.92
CA CYS A 130 -4.89 -9.05 -27.54
C CYS A 130 -4.01 -7.83 -27.85
N TYR A 131 -2.76 -7.83 -27.39
CA TYR A 131 -1.84 -6.72 -27.65
C TYR A 131 -1.57 -6.56 -29.16
N MET A 132 -1.28 -7.63 -29.90
CA MET A 132 -1.04 -7.58 -31.35
C MET A 132 -2.24 -7.01 -32.11
N LEU A 133 -3.46 -7.49 -31.84
CA LEU A 133 -4.66 -7.02 -32.51
C LEU A 133 -4.96 -5.55 -32.16
N GLU A 134 -4.95 -5.19 -30.88
CA GLU A 134 -5.24 -3.81 -30.47
C GLU A 134 -4.18 -2.82 -30.97
N GLN A 135 -2.89 -3.19 -30.97
CA GLN A 135 -1.80 -2.36 -31.49
C GLN A 135 -1.98 -2.07 -32.99
N GLN A 136 -2.31 -3.10 -33.77
CA GLN A 136 -2.57 -2.98 -35.21
C GLN A 136 -3.82 -2.14 -35.50
N GLN A 137 -4.93 -2.44 -34.82
CA GLN A 137 -6.22 -1.77 -35.06
C GLN A 137 -6.22 -0.29 -34.63
N ARG A 138 -5.50 0.05 -33.57
CA ARG A 138 -5.40 1.43 -33.06
C ARG A 138 -4.22 2.21 -33.64
N ASN A 139 -3.34 1.57 -34.43
CA ASN A 139 -2.08 2.15 -34.91
C ASN A 139 -1.26 2.80 -33.78
N ALA A 140 -1.18 2.13 -32.63
CA ALA A 140 -0.48 2.68 -31.48
C ALA A 140 1.04 2.73 -31.70
N VAL A 141 1.69 3.71 -31.07
CA VAL A 141 3.15 3.81 -30.99
C VAL A 141 3.67 2.70 -30.07
N GLY A 142 4.71 2.00 -30.53
CA GLY A 142 5.35 0.92 -29.78
C GLY A 142 6.23 1.40 -28.62
N ASP A 143 7.02 0.47 -28.08
CA ASP A 143 7.97 0.68 -26.98
C ASP A 143 9.33 1.23 -27.41
N SER A 144 9.64 1.24 -28.71
CA SER A 144 10.92 1.68 -29.29
C SER A 144 11.26 3.17 -29.10
N LEU A 145 10.28 4.01 -28.77
CA LEU A 145 10.46 5.44 -28.47
C LEU A 145 10.41 5.68 -26.95
N ASN A 146 11.16 6.65 -26.44
CA ASN A 146 11.03 7.07 -25.04
C ASN A 146 9.68 7.79 -24.81
N PRO A 147 9.19 7.93 -23.55
CA PRO A 147 7.87 8.52 -23.29
C PRO A 147 7.63 9.88 -23.95
N VAL A 148 8.59 10.80 -23.89
CA VAL A 148 8.48 12.13 -24.51
C VAL A 148 8.36 12.05 -26.02
N GLN A 149 9.17 11.21 -26.67
CA GLN A 149 9.09 10.96 -28.11
C GLN A 149 7.76 10.31 -28.52
N THR A 150 7.24 9.37 -27.71
CA THR A 150 5.93 8.74 -27.94
C THR A 150 4.80 9.77 -27.89
N ILE A 151 4.80 10.70 -26.93
CA ILE A 151 3.77 11.75 -26.86
C ILE A 151 3.92 12.77 -27.99
N LEU A 152 5.16 13.14 -28.36
CA LEU A 152 5.42 14.03 -29.49
C LEU A 152 4.91 13.44 -30.82
N GLU A 153 5.10 12.14 -31.05
CA GLU A 153 4.56 11.42 -32.22
C GLU A 153 3.02 11.47 -32.26
N TYR A 154 2.35 11.23 -31.13
CA TYR A 154 0.88 11.38 -31.06
C TYR A 154 0.40 12.81 -31.30
N ASN A 155 1.12 13.81 -30.80
CA ASN A 155 0.82 15.21 -31.07
C ASN A 155 1.03 15.57 -32.54
N THR A 156 2.11 15.08 -33.15
CA THR A 156 2.44 15.30 -34.57
C THR A 156 1.36 14.72 -35.48
N ARG A 157 0.78 13.55 -35.14
CA ARG A 157 -0.37 12.97 -35.85
C ARG A 157 -1.64 13.84 -35.74
N LEU A 158 -1.90 14.41 -34.57
CA LEU A 158 -3.02 15.33 -34.32
C LEU A 158 -2.86 16.62 -35.14
N GLU A 159 -1.65 17.20 -35.16
CA GLU A 159 -1.30 18.38 -35.98
C GLU A 159 -1.41 18.11 -37.48
N ASN A 160 -1.06 16.90 -37.92
CA ASN A 160 -1.22 16.42 -39.29
C ASN A 160 -2.67 15.98 -39.64
N GLY A 161 -3.66 16.29 -38.80
CA GLY A 161 -5.08 16.15 -39.11
C GLY A 161 -5.76 14.85 -38.68
N ALA A 162 -5.10 13.98 -37.90
CA ALA A 162 -5.78 12.87 -37.25
C ALA A 162 -6.77 13.38 -36.18
N SER A 163 -7.93 12.74 -36.01
CA SER A 163 -8.89 13.15 -34.98
C SER A 163 -8.49 12.67 -33.58
N TRP A 164 -8.95 13.38 -32.54
CA TRP A 164 -8.73 12.94 -31.15
C TRP A 164 -9.31 11.56 -30.87
N ASP A 165 -10.42 11.18 -31.52
CA ASP A 165 -11.01 9.84 -31.37
C ASP A 165 -10.15 8.71 -31.97
N ILE A 166 -9.16 9.03 -32.82
CA ILE A 166 -8.11 8.09 -33.28
C ILE A 166 -6.90 8.12 -32.31
N ILE A 167 -6.44 9.32 -31.93
CA ILE A 167 -5.26 9.49 -31.07
C ILE A 167 -5.49 8.96 -29.66
N ARG A 168 -6.64 9.25 -29.05
CA ARG A 168 -7.00 8.82 -27.70
C ARG A 168 -6.89 7.30 -27.48
N PRO A 169 -7.59 6.43 -28.23
CA PRO A 169 -7.53 4.99 -27.98
C PRO A 169 -6.12 4.40 -28.22
N ALA A 170 -5.35 4.97 -29.15
CA ALA A 170 -3.97 4.57 -29.44
C ALA A 170 -3.02 4.92 -28.27
N LEU A 171 -3.05 6.17 -27.82
CA LEU A 171 -2.28 6.65 -26.66
C LEU A 171 -2.65 5.87 -25.37
N GLN A 172 -3.95 5.65 -25.15
CA GLN A 172 -4.40 4.86 -24.00
C GLN A 172 -3.90 3.41 -24.07
N LEU A 173 -3.75 2.82 -25.26
CA LEU A 173 -3.15 1.51 -25.43
C LEU A 173 -1.66 1.51 -25.08
N SER A 174 -0.87 2.48 -25.58
CA SER A 174 0.57 2.56 -25.25
C SER A 174 0.82 2.64 -23.73
N ILE A 175 0.02 3.43 -23.00
CA ILE A 175 0.12 3.53 -21.53
C ILE A 175 -0.25 2.20 -20.86
N ARG A 176 -1.38 1.61 -21.25
CA ARG A 176 -1.91 0.39 -20.61
C ARG A 176 -1.09 -0.86 -20.96
N ALA A 177 -0.46 -0.90 -22.13
CA ALA A 177 0.51 -1.93 -22.51
C ALA A 177 1.77 -1.87 -21.64
N ALA A 178 2.36 -0.69 -21.44
CA ALA A 178 3.46 -0.52 -20.50
C ALA A 178 3.06 -0.96 -19.09
N PHE A 179 1.88 -0.56 -18.61
CA PHE A 179 1.38 -0.97 -17.30
C PHE A 179 1.21 -2.49 -17.17
N MET A 180 0.56 -3.15 -18.16
CA MET A 180 0.38 -4.60 -18.15
C MET A 180 1.70 -5.38 -18.26
N ASN A 181 2.66 -4.90 -19.05
CA ASN A 181 3.99 -5.52 -19.10
C ASN A 181 4.69 -5.45 -17.73
N GLY A 182 4.54 -4.33 -17.01
CA GLY A 182 4.97 -4.19 -15.62
C GLY A 182 4.33 -5.24 -14.71
N ILE A 183 3.00 -5.42 -14.78
CA ILE A 183 2.25 -6.45 -14.04
C ILE A 183 2.78 -7.86 -14.32
N ILE A 184 2.97 -8.22 -15.59
CA ILE A 184 3.46 -9.57 -15.97
C ILE A 184 4.88 -9.79 -15.44
N LYS A 185 5.75 -8.79 -15.57
CA LYS A 185 7.14 -8.87 -15.09
C LYS A 185 7.21 -9.00 -13.57
N ASP A 186 6.42 -8.19 -12.85
CA ASP A 186 6.34 -8.16 -11.39
C ASP A 186 5.75 -9.45 -10.80
N GLY A 187 4.72 -10.01 -11.45
CA GLY A 187 4.04 -11.22 -10.97
C GLY A 187 4.72 -12.53 -11.35
N PHE A 188 5.34 -12.63 -12.53
CA PHE A 188 5.75 -13.91 -13.11
C PHE A 188 7.25 -14.03 -13.43
N LEU A 189 7.98 -12.94 -13.71
CA LEU A 189 9.37 -13.04 -14.21
C LEU A 189 10.47 -12.98 -13.13
N GLU A 190 10.20 -12.47 -11.92
CA GLU A 190 10.93 -12.84 -10.68
C GLU A 190 12.47 -12.67 -10.69
N PRO A 191 13.25 -13.65 -10.16
CA PRO A 191 14.38 -13.36 -9.29
C PRO A 191 15.61 -12.98 -10.09
N ARG A 192 15.64 -11.68 -10.37
CA ARG A 192 16.86 -10.87 -10.46
C ARG A 192 17.53 -10.98 -11.82
N LEU A 193 17.71 -9.81 -12.45
CA LEU A 193 18.91 -9.62 -13.26
C LEU A 193 20.11 -9.45 -12.30
N PRO A 194 21.29 -10.03 -12.60
CA PRO A 194 22.46 -9.98 -11.70
C PRO A 194 23.00 -8.58 -11.36
N ASN A 195 22.51 -7.55 -12.06
CA ASN A 195 22.82 -6.14 -11.85
C ASN A 195 21.93 -5.47 -10.78
N GLY A 196 21.01 -6.21 -10.15
CA GLY A 196 20.06 -5.66 -9.20
C GLY A 196 18.96 -4.80 -9.84
N SER A 197 18.58 -5.02 -11.11
CA SER A 197 17.41 -4.37 -11.70
C SER A 197 16.17 -5.27 -11.75
N THR A 198 15.00 -4.65 -11.53
CA THR A 198 13.68 -5.27 -11.66
C THR A 198 13.00 -4.74 -12.93
N PRO A 199 12.88 -5.54 -14.02
CA PRO A 199 12.28 -5.11 -15.29
C PRO A 199 10.85 -4.56 -15.19
N ALA A 200 10.13 -4.84 -14.10
CA ALA A 200 8.82 -4.27 -13.80
C ALA A 200 8.86 -2.77 -13.47
N VAL A 201 9.87 -2.31 -12.72
CA VAL A 201 10.04 -0.88 -12.37
C VAL A 201 10.20 -0.02 -13.63
N GLU A 202 10.94 -0.50 -14.63
CA GLU A 202 11.13 0.20 -15.91
C GLU A 202 9.81 0.41 -16.65
N ASP A 203 8.94 -0.61 -16.68
CA ASP A 203 7.63 -0.56 -17.35
C ASP A 203 6.60 0.26 -16.56
N PHE A 204 6.56 0.13 -15.24
CA PHE A 204 5.71 0.97 -14.39
C PHE A 204 6.12 2.44 -14.48
N ARG A 205 7.43 2.73 -14.48
CA ARG A 205 7.94 4.10 -14.69
C ARG A 205 7.59 4.61 -16.08
N ARG A 206 7.78 3.80 -17.14
CA ARG A 206 7.34 4.15 -18.50
C ARG A 206 5.85 4.50 -18.57
N ALA A 207 4.99 3.74 -17.89
CA ALA A 207 3.55 4.00 -17.85
C ALA A 207 3.20 5.30 -17.11
N VAL A 208 3.88 5.59 -15.99
CA VAL A 208 3.80 6.87 -15.26
C VAL A 208 4.24 8.03 -16.17
N ASP A 209 5.44 7.95 -16.73
CA ASP A 209 6.04 9.00 -17.56
C ASP A 209 5.18 9.33 -18.80
N LEU A 210 4.69 8.30 -19.50
CA LEU A 210 3.76 8.47 -20.63
C LEU A 210 2.47 9.19 -20.19
N THR A 211 1.95 8.89 -19.00
CA THR A 211 0.71 9.48 -18.50
C THR A 211 0.92 10.93 -18.03
N GLU A 212 2.03 11.23 -17.37
CA GLU A 212 2.37 12.59 -16.94
C GLU A 212 2.65 13.51 -18.14
N GLU A 213 3.42 13.05 -19.11
CA GLU A 213 3.73 13.81 -20.31
C GLU A 213 2.48 13.99 -21.20
N ALA A 214 1.64 12.97 -21.36
CA ALA A 214 0.36 13.09 -22.05
C ALA A 214 -0.57 14.11 -21.37
N ARG A 215 -0.63 14.10 -20.02
CA ARG A 215 -1.43 15.08 -19.26
C ARG A 215 -0.88 16.50 -19.40
N ARG A 216 0.43 16.66 -19.59
CA ARG A 216 1.09 17.96 -19.84
C ARG A 216 0.79 18.49 -21.25
N VAL A 217 1.00 17.66 -22.28
CA VAL A 217 0.82 18.05 -23.69
C VAL A 217 -0.65 18.24 -24.04
N PHE A 218 -1.53 17.32 -23.62
CA PHE A 218 -2.97 17.37 -23.91
C PHE A 218 -3.79 18.04 -22.80
N ALA A 219 -3.18 18.94 -22.02
CA ALA A 219 -3.82 19.66 -20.92
C ALA A 219 -5.06 20.48 -21.36
N ASN A 220 -5.09 20.94 -22.61
CA ASN A 220 -6.19 21.71 -23.19
C ASN A 220 -7.38 20.84 -23.65
N VAL A 221 -7.24 19.51 -23.73
CA VAL A 221 -8.34 18.60 -24.08
C VAL A 221 -9.31 18.52 -22.90
N PRO A 222 -10.62 18.81 -23.06
CA PRO A 222 -11.59 18.73 -21.96
C PRO A 222 -11.63 17.33 -21.32
N GLY A 223 -11.61 17.26 -19.98
CA GLY A 223 -11.50 16.00 -19.22
C GLY A 223 -12.50 14.93 -19.65
N HIS A 224 -13.77 15.32 -19.83
CA HIS A 224 -14.86 14.42 -20.25
C HIS A 224 -14.64 13.71 -21.60
N ILE A 225 -13.78 14.22 -22.50
CA ILE A 225 -13.35 13.52 -23.74
C ILE A 225 -11.88 13.08 -23.74
N ARG A 226 -11.06 13.56 -22.79
CA ARG A 226 -9.64 13.19 -22.63
C ARG A 226 -9.50 11.69 -22.30
N GLY A 227 -10.40 11.19 -21.45
CA GLY A 227 -10.60 9.77 -21.19
C GLY A 227 -9.78 9.21 -20.02
N ARG A 228 -10.35 8.19 -19.35
CA ARG A 228 -9.99 7.76 -17.99
C ARG A 228 -8.51 7.46 -17.75
N THR A 229 -7.78 6.90 -18.72
CA THR A 229 -6.34 6.60 -18.59
C THR A 229 -5.49 7.87 -18.34
N LEU A 230 -5.95 9.03 -18.81
CA LEU A 230 -5.27 10.31 -18.59
C LEU A 230 -5.78 11.05 -17.37
N GLU A 231 -6.62 10.44 -16.52
CA GLU A 231 -7.12 11.08 -15.30
C GLU A 231 -6.19 10.93 -14.09
N LYS A 232 -6.35 11.84 -13.12
CA LYS A 232 -5.50 11.87 -11.91
C LYS A 232 -5.64 10.56 -11.12
N THR A 233 -6.84 9.97 -11.10
CA THR A 233 -7.13 8.69 -10.45
C THR A 233 -6.36 7.52 -11.07
N PHE A 234 -6.23 7.45 -12.40
CA PHE A 234 -5.44 6.41 -13.07
C PHE A 234 -3.94 6.58 -12.78
N LEU A 235 -3.44 7.82 -12.76
CA LEU A 235 -2.04 8.12 -12.41
C LEU A 235 -1.72 7.79 -10.94
N ARG A 236 -2.67 7.95 -10.01
CA ARG A 236 -2.53 7.46 -8.62
C ARG A 236 -2.26 5.95 -8.62
N GLY A 237 -3.08 5.17 -9.31
CA GLY A 237 -2.92 3.71 -9.41
C GLY A 237 -1.57 3.30 -10.02
N LEU A 238 -1.14 3.93 -11.12
CA LEU A 238 0.18 3.70 -11.72
C LEU A 238 1.33 3.96 -10.73
N LYS A 239 1.30 5.09 -10.01
CA LYS A 239 2.35 5.44 -9.06
C LYS A 239 2.39 4.52 -7.84
N ILE A 240 1.24 4.01 -7.38
CA ILE A 240 1.18 2.97 -6.34
C ILE A 240 1.94 1.72 -6.77
N ARG A 241 1.66 1.22 -7.99
CA ARG A 241 2.31 0.02 -8.54
C ARG A 241 3.81 0.22 -8.75
N LEU A 242 4.24 1.40 -9.20
CA LEU A 242 5.65 1.79 -9.27
C LEU A 242 6.31 1.76 -7.88
N ALA A 243 5.72 2.40 -6.87
CA ALA A 243 6.28 2.44 -5.52
C ALA A 243 6.36 1.05 -4.85
N GLU A 244 5.36 0.19 -5.03
CA GLU A 244 5.43 -1.20 -4.55
C GLU A 244 6.56 -2.00 -5.22
N SER A 245 6.75 -1.84 -6.53
CA SER A 245 7.86 -2.49 -7.25
C SER A 245 9.23 -1.90 -6.86
N LEU A 246 9.30 -0.59 -6.55
CA LEU A 246 10.49 0.04 -5.96
C LEU A 246 10.79 -0.46 -4.53
N ILE A 247 9.78 -0.80 -3.73
CA ILE A 247 9.97 -1.41 -2.40
C ILE A 247 10.56 -2.83 -2.54
N LYS A 248 10.09 -3.62 -3.50
CA LYS A 248 10.69 -4.92 -3.82
C LYS A 248 12.15 -4.78 -4.27
N LEU A 249 12.40 -3.86 -5.20
CA LEU A 249 13.75 -3.51 -5.65
C LEU A 249 14.65 -3.13 -4.47
N TYR A 250 14.17 -2.26 -3.58
CA TYR A 250 14.89 -1.84 -2.38
C TYR A 250 15.28 -3.02 -1.48
N ASN A 251 14.32 -3.90 -1.16
CA ASN A 251 14.52 -5.10 -0.33
C ASN A 251 15.44 -6.15 -0.98
N HIS A 252 15.83 -5.97 -2.24
CA HIS A 252 16.73 -6.85 -2.99
C HIS A 252 17.99 -6.14 -3.50
N THR A 253 18.22 -4.88 -3.11
CA THR A 253 19.42 -4.12 -3.46
C THR A 253 20.40 -4.13 -2.29
N GLU A 254 21.57 -4.73 -2.47
CA GLU A 254 22.64 -4.79 -1.46
C GLU A 254 23.92 -4.12 -1.99
N PRO A 255 24.44 -3.06 -1.33
CA PRO A 255 23.83 -2.34 -0.21
C PRO A 255 22.60 -1.51 -0.65
N PRO A 256 21.60 -1.31 0.23
CA PRO A 256 20.44 -0.49 -0.08
C PRO A 256 20.78 0.94 -0.51
N THR A 257 20.03 1.52 -1.46
CA THR A 257 20.33 2.85 -2.01
C THR A 257 19.33 3.91 -1.56
N LEU A 258 19.86 5.10 -1.23
CA LEU A 258 19.06 6.24 -0.80
C LEU A 258 18.13 6.77 -1.90
N THR A 259 18.55 6.67 -3.17
CA THR A 259 17.78 7.16 -4.33
C THR A 259 16.44 6.43 -4.50
N ILE A 260 16.37 5.13 -4.21
CA ILE A 260 15.11 4.37 -4.26
C ILE A 260 14.16 4.85 -3.14
N ILE A 261 14.69 5.10 -1.94
CA ILE A 261 13.91 5.65 -0.81
C ILE A 261 13.36 7.04 -1.14
N GLU A 262 14.19 7.91 -1.72
CA GLU A 262 13.78 9.25 -2.16
C GLU A 262 12.68 9.18 -3.22
N GLU A 263 12.76 8.25 -4.18
CA GLU A 263 11.71 8.04 -5.19
C GLU A 263 10.40 7.53 -4.57
N ILE A 264 10.46 6.52 -3.68
CA ILE A 264 9.29 6.02 -2.93
C ILE A 264 8.64 7.16 -2.11
N LYS A 265 9.46 7.96 -1.40
CA LYS A 265 8.98 9.10 -0.63
C LYS A 265 8.32 10.16 -1.52
N ASN A 266 8.94 10.50 -2.64
CA ASN A 266 8.41 11.49 -3.59
C ASN A 266 7.09 11.03 -4.21
N ILE A 267 6.94 9.72 -4.46
CA ILE A 267 5.64 9.13 -4.86
C ILE A 267 4.61 9.25 -3.73
N GLY A 268 4.98 8.94 -2.49
CA GLY A 268 4.11 9.11 -1.32
C GLY A 268 3.63 10.55 -1.12
N ASP A 269 4.56 11.51 -1.23
CA ASP A 269 4.28 12.95 -1.19
C ASP A 269 3.31 13.38 -2.31
N TRP A 270 3.54 12.90 -3.54
CA TRP A 270 2.65 13.16 -4.65
C TRP A 270 1.26 12.57 -4.40
N LEU A 271 1.16 11.33 -3.91
CA LEU A 271 -0.12 10.65 -3.70
C LEU A 271 -1.00 11.39 -2.69
N VAL A 272 -0.45 11.75 -1.52
CA VAL A 272 -1.18 12.50 -0.48
C VAL A 272 -1.63 13.86 -1.02
N ALA A 273 -0.72 14.66 -1.59
CA ALA A 273 -1.05 15.96 -2.17
C ALA A 273 -2.04 15.85 -3.35
N SER A 274 -1.98 14.78 -4.14
CA SER A 274 -2.93 14.52 -5.22
C SER A 274 -4.35 14.28 -4.70
N CYS A 275 -4.48 13.67 -3.52
CA CYS A 275 -5.74 13.39 -2.85
C CYS A 275 -6.27 14.66 -2.17
N GLU A 276 -5.45 15.38 -1.41
CA GLU A 276 -5.84 16.64 -0.77
C GLU A 276 -6.32 17.69 -1.80
N SER A 277 -5.65 17.80 -2.95
CA SER A 277 -6.04 18.72 -4.04
C SER A 277 -7.24 18.28 -4.86
N SER A 278 -7.74 17.05 -4.68
CA SER A 278 -8.93 16.52 -5.35
C SER A 278 -9.53 15.39 -4.49
N PRO A 279 -10.18 15.72 -3.36
CA PRO A 279 -10.41 14.77 -2.26
C PRO A 279 -11.67 13.92 -2.42
N LEU A 280 -12.58 14.28 -3.31
CA LEU A 280 -13.86 13.60 -3.52
C LEU A 280 -14.05 13.17 -4.98
N PRO A 281 -14.85 12.13 -5.25
CA PRO A 281 -15.37 11.80 -6.58
C PRO A 281 -16.07 12.97 -7.27
N GLU A 282 -15.97 13.02 -8.60
CA GLU A 282 -16.71 13.96 -9.47
C GLU A 282 -18.18 13.53 -9.70
N VAL A 283 -18.75 12.78 -8.76
CA VAL A 283 -20.19 12.44 -8.71
C VAL A 283 -20.80 13.11 -7.50
N ASP A 284 -22.05 13.56 -7.64
CA ASP A 284 -22.76 14.25 -6.56
C ASP A 284 -22.77 13.42 -5.26
N PRO A 285 -22.68 14.07 -4.08
CA PRO A 285 -22.83 13.40 -2.80
C PRO A 285 -24.14 12.60 -2.73
N PRO A 286 -24.16 11.46 -2.03
CA PRO A 286 -25.28 10.54 -2.10
C PRO A 286 -26.58 11.13 -1.56
N ASN A 287 -27.61 11.06 -2.40
CA ASN A 287 -28.98 11.50 -2.13
C ASN A 287 -29.99 10.33 -2.15
N SER A 288 -29.56 9.13 -2.57
CA SER A 288 -30.31 7.88 -2.54
C SER A 288 -29.36 6.71 -2.20
N PRO A 289 -29.88 5.52 -1.85
CA PRO A 289 -29.05 4.33 -1.66
C PRO A 289 -28.18 4.01 -2.90
N GLU A 290 -28.75 4.10 -4.09
CA GLU A 290 -28.07 3.77 -5.36
C GLU A 290 -26.95 4.76 -5.69
N THR A 291 -27.14 6.04 -5.39
CA THR A 291 -26.06 7.03 -5.52
C THR A 291 -24.99 6.87 -4.44
N ALA A 292 -25.35 6.38 -3.24
CA ALA A 292 -24.38 5.99 -2.20
C ALA A 292 -23.49 4.82 -2.62
N GLU A 293 -24.06 3.73 -3.16
CA GLU A 293 -23.25 2.59 -3.62
C GLU A 293 -22.21 3.05 -4.65
N ARG A 294 -22.65 3.73 -5.71
CA ARG A 294 -21.75 4.23 -6.76
C ARG A 294 -20.72 5.25 -6.25
N TYR A 295 -21.09 6.11 -5.31
CA TYR A 295 -20.17 7.11 -4.74
C TYR A 295 -19.03 6.42 -3.97
N TRP A 296 -19.38 5.49 -3.07
CA TRP A 296 -18.41 4.83 -2.20
C TRP A 296 -17.57 3.78 -2.94
N ASP A 297 -18.16 3.06 -3.89
CA ASP A 297 -17.43 2.12 -4.77
C ASP A 297 -16.40 2.83 -5.66
N LEU A 298 -16.57 4.13 -5.95
CA LEU A 298 -15.54 4.97 -6.57
C LEU A 298 -14.57 5.57 -5.55
N TYR A 299 -15.07 6.03 -4.40
CA TYR A 299 -14.28 6.68 -3.35
C TYR A 299 -13.13 5.80 -2.84
N THR A 300 -13.43 4.56 -2.44
CA THR A 300 -12.46 3.68 -1.78
C THR A 300 -11.25 3.34 -2.68
N PRO A 301 -11.39 2.81 -3.91
CA PRO A 301 -10.24 2.45 -4.75
C PRO A 301 -9.46 3.65 -5.31
N HIS A 302 -10.10 4.82 -5.46
CA HIS A 302 -9.48 5.94 -6.19
C HIS A 302 -9.12 7.15 -5.33
N TRP A 303 -9.60 7.25 -4.09
CA TRP A 303 -9.27 8.31 -3.13
C TRP A 303 -8.77 7.76 -1.79
N GLY A 304 -9.56 6.92 -1.11
CA GLY A 304 -9.21 6.37 0.21
C GLY A 304 -7.93 5.54 0.17
N TYR A 305 -7.90 4.49 -0.65
CA TYR A 305 -6.75 3.60 -0.80
C TYR A 305 -5.50 4.34 -1.32
N PRO A 306 -5.55 5.23 -2.35
CA PRO A 306 -4.38 6.02 -2.73
C PRO A 306 -3.85 6.99 -1.69
N ARG A 307 -4.72 7.59 -0.85
CA ARG A 307 -4.28 8.43 0.28
C ARG A 307 -3.57 7.58 1.33
N ALA A 308 -4.12 6.41 1.67
CA ALA A 308 -3.50 5.43 2.56
C ALA A 308 -2.12 4.99 2.06
N MET A 309 -2.02 4.55 0.80
CA MET A 309 -0.75 4.12 0.21
C MET A 309 0.29 5.24 0.18
N GLY A 310 -0.13 6.50 -0.07
CA GLY A 310 0.76 7.65 0.00
C GLY A 310 1.41 7.82 1.39
N HIS A 311 0.62 7.70 2.45
CA HIS A 311 1.11 7.69 3.83
C HIS A 311 1.96 6.45 4.14
N ILE A 312 1.59 5.26 3.67
CA ILE A 312 2.36 4.01 3.86
C ILE A 312 3.76 4.12 3.21
N PHE A 313 3.87 4.71 2.01
CA PHE A 313 5.16 4.90 1.34
C PHE A 313 6.04 5.93 2.03
N ARG A 314 5.46 7.02 2.57
CA ARG A 314 6.18 7.94 3.46
C ARG A 314 6.67 7.22 4.72
N GLY A 315 5.80 6.43 5.35
CA GLY A 315 6.12 5.62 6.53
C GLY A 315 7.31 4.70 6.29
N MET A 316 7.29 3.96 5.18
CA MET A 316 8.40 3.11 4.74
C MET A 316 9.69 3.90 4.56
N ALA A 317 9.65 4.99 3.79
CA ALA A 317 10.83 5.80 3.52
C ALA A 317 11.47 6.37 4.80
N TYR A 318 10.66 6.96 5.69
CA TYR A 318 11.13 7.51 6.96
C TYR A 318 11.64 6.42 7.92
N MET A 319 11.03 5.23 7.94
CA MET A 319 11.54 4.11 8.72
C MET A 319 12.93 3.69 8.23
N GLN A 320 13.14 3.56 6.92
CA GLN A 320 14.42 3.16 6.35
C GLN A 320 15.50 4.22 6.62
N LEU A 321 15.19 5.51 6.43
CA LEU A 321 16.06 6.61 6.83
C LEU A 321 16.46 6.52 8.31
N GLY A 322 15.49 6.29 9.19
CA GLY A 322 15.71 6.20 10.63
C GLY A 322 16.56 5.01 11.07
N LEU A 323 16.45 3.85 10.43
CA LEU A 323 17.13 2.61 10.85
C LEU A 323 18.49 2.37 10.19
N HIS A 324 18.72 2.90 8.99
CA HIS A 324 19.94 2.63 8.21
C HIS A 324 20.83 3.86 8.01
N TRP A 325 20.30 4.99 7.53
CA TRP A 325 21.13 6.18 7.21
C TRP A 325 21.38 7.08 8.42
N ASN A 326 20.34 7.32 9.23
CA ASN A 326 20.36 8.27 10.34
C ASN A 326 20.42 7.59 11.72
N ARG A 327 20.83 6.30 11.75
CA ARG A 327 20.94 5.46 12.95
C ARG A 327 21.86 6.11 13.98
N VAL A 328 21.46 6.07 15.25
CA VAL A 328 22.13 6.74 16.37
C VAL A 328 22.79 5.71 17.27
N GLN A 329 24.10 5.84 17.47
CA GLN A 329 24.87 5.10 18.47
C GLN A 329 24.68 5.76 19.85
N LEU A 330 24.35 4.98 20.88
CA LEU A 330 24.12 5.45 22.25
C LEU A 330 25.30 5.05 23.14
N ASP A 331 26.42 5.77 23.04
CA ASP A 331 27.61 5.48 23.84
C ASP A 331 27.52 6.01 25.28
N SER A 332 28.06 5.23 26.21
CA SER A 332 28.18 5.59 27.63
C SER A 332 29.16 6.75 27.85
N ARG A 333 29.02 7.47 28.97
CA ARG A 333 30.00 8.49 29.41
C ARG A 333 31.38 7.91 29.69
N THR A 334 31.45 6.61 29.95
CA THR A 334 32.72 5.87 30.14
C THR A 334 33.46 5.57 28.84
N GLY A 335 32.82 5.80 27.67
CA GLY A 335 33.38 5.48 26.36
C GLY A 335 33.26 4.01 25.97
N LYS A 336 32.64 3.15 26.79
CA LYS A 336 32.18 1.83 26.33
C LYS A 336 31.14 2.02 25.23
N LYS A 337 31.26 1.22 24.15
CA LYS A 337 30.25 1.12 23.09
C LYS A 337 28.93 0.65 23.69
N GLY A 338 27.88 1.47 23.58
CA GLY A 338 26.55 1.06 23.96
C GLY A 338 25.76 0.45 22.80
N PRO A 339 24.44 0.30 22.97
CA PRO A 339 23.56 -0.12 21.89
C PRO A 339 23.34 1.03 20.90
N SER A 340 22.63 0.71 19.81
CA SER A 340 22.22 1.66 18.78
C SER A 340 20.70 1.66 18.63
N THR A 341 20.16 2.79 18.21
CA THR A 341 18.73 3.01 18.00
C THR A 341 18.49 3.76 16.69
N GLY A 342 17.25 3.78 16.21
CA GLY A 342 16.91 4.58 15.04
C GLY A 342 16.82 6.07 15.35
N ASN A 343 16.81 6.89 14.30
CA ASN A 343 16.61 8.32 14.43
C ASN A 343 15.23 8.64 15.04
N MET A 344 15.20 9.35 16.17
CA MET A 344 13.93 9.70 16.85
C MET A 344 12.94 10.44 15.95
N ARG A 345 13.43 11.32 15.07
CA ARG A 345 12.60 12.14 14.21
C ARG A 345 12.02 11.33 13.06
N ASP A 346 12.88 10.60 12.34
CA ASP A 346 12.43 9.81 11.21
C ASP A 346 11.53 8.66 11.67
N LEU A 347 11.85 7.98 12.79
CA LEU A 347 10.95 6.95 13.35
C LEU A 347 9.64 7.52 13.90
N ARG A 348 9.63 8.74 14.46
CA ARG A 348 8.37 9.42 14.84
C ARG A 348 7.50 9.62 13.60
N VAL A 349 8.03 10.28 12.58
CA VAL A 349 7.29 10.56 11.34
C VAL A 349 6.84 9.25 10.68
N ALA A 350 7.69 8.22 10.65
CA ALA A 350 7.32 6.91 10.13
C ALA A 350 6.11 6.30 10.86
N ALA A 351 6.10 6.33 12.19
CA ALA A 351 4.99 5.81 12.99
C ALA A 351 3.69 6.60 12.76
N GLU A 352 3.78 7.93 12.68
CA GLU A 352 2.64 8.82 12.43
C GLU A 352 2.06 8.66 11.01
N GLU A 353 2.92 8.46 10.01
CA GLU A 353 2.52 8.22 8.62
C GLU A 353 1.91 6.81 8.45
N TYR A 354 2.52 5.76 9.02
CA TYR A 354 1.90 4.42 9.00
C TYR A 354 0.54 4.39 9.72
N ALA A 355 0.39 5.09 10.85
CA ALA A 355 -0.89 5.20 11.55
C ALA A 355 -1.96 5.95 10.73
N GLN A 356 -1.59 7.02 10.01
CA GLN A 356 -2.48 7.68 9.04
C GLN A 356 -2.86 6.74 7.90
N GLY A 357 -1.88 6.01 7.36
CA GLY A 357 -2.09 5.03 6.29
C GLY A 357 -3.12 3.97 6.63
N ALA A 358 -2.95 3.31 7.78
CA ALA A 358 -3.93 2.36 8.31
C ALA A 358 -5.31 3.01 8.51
N ALA A 359 -5.37 4.21 9.10
CA ALA A 359 -6.63 4.88 9.39
C ALA A 359 -7.41 5.36 8.15
N TRP A 360 -6.79 5.39 6.97
CA TRP A 360 -7.44 5.64 5.68
C TRP A 360 -7.96 4.38 4.99
N LEU A 361 -7.58 3.19 5.45
CA LEU A 361 -8.02 1.91 4.89
C LEU A 361 -9.32 1.41 5.56
N PRO A 362 -10.01 0.45 4.90
CA PRO A 362 -11.04 -0.36 5.55
C PRO A 362 -10.46 -1.20 6.70
N ASP A 363 -11.29 -1.52 7.71
CA ASP A 363 -10.90 -2.38 8.84
C ASP A 363 -10.76 -3.87 8.47
N ASP A 364 -11.32 -4.27 7.32
CA ASP A 364 -11.10 -5.57 6.67
C ASP A 364 -10.00 -5.55 5.58
N ASP A 365 -9.13 -4.53 5.52
CA ASP A 365 -7.99 -4.49 4.59
C ASP A 365 -6.68 -4.93 5.26
N VAL A 366 -6.04 -5.95 4.68
CA VAL A 366 -4.78 -6.52 5.18
C VAL A 366 -3.62 -5.53 5.14
N ASP A 367 -3.64 -4.58 4.20
CA ASP A 367 -2.62 -3.52 4.12
C ASP A 367 -2.73 -2.54 5.29
N GLY A 368 -3.95 -2.34 5.83
CA GLY A 368 -4.22 -1.52 7.01
C GLY A 368 -3.59 -2.13 8.26
N THR A 369 -3.82 -3.43 8.47
CA THR A 369 -3.21 -4.16 9.59
C THR A 369 -1.70 -4.24 9.48
N ASN A 370 -1.17 -4.40 8.27
CA ASN A 370 0.27 -4.35 8.04
C ASN A 370 0.84 -2.97 8.42
N ALA A 371 0.18 -1.89 7.99
CA ALA A 371 0.54 -0.54 8.38
C ALA A 371 0.44 -0.30 9.90
N LEU A 372 -0.58 -0.83 10.60
CA LEU A 372 -0.64 -0.76 12.08
C LEU A 372 0.56 -1.47 12.73
N TRP A 373 0.94 -2.67 12.27
CA TRP A 373 2.11 -3.36 12.81
C TRP A 373 3.41 -2.59 12.53
N MET A 374 3.55 -1.96 11.37
CA MET A 374 4.71 -1.12 11.06
C MET A 374 4.73 0.19 11.86
N ALA A 375 3.57 0.79 12.14
CA ALA A 375 3.45 1.92 13.05
C ALA A 375 3.89 1.54 14.48
N VAL A 376 3.46 0.37 14.96
CA VAL A 376 3.89 -0.20 16.24
C VAL A 376 5.38 -0.48 16.26
N PHE A 377 5.95 -1.05 15.19
CA PHE A 377 7.40 -1.26 15.07
C PHE A 377 8.17 0.07 15.20
N CYS A 378 7.80 1.10 14.44
CA CYS A 378 8.46 2.42 14.49
C CYS A 378 8.31 3.08 15.86
N MET A 379 7.13 3.04 16.48
CA MET A 379 6.87 3.54 17.83
C MET A 379 7.76 2.85 18.88
N VAL A 380 7.79 1.51 18.85
CA VAL A 380 8.57 0.70 19.80
C VAL A 380 10.08 0.89 19.61
N ARG A 381 10.57 1.05 18.36
CA ARG A 381 11.98 1.39 18.09
C ARG A 381 12.35 2.82 18.50
N ARG A 382 11.39 3.76 18.49
CA ARG A 382 11.61 5.17 18.88
C ARG A 382 11.56 5.38 20.39
N GLY A 383 10.71 4.66 21.12
CA GLY A 383 10.46 4.93 22.55
C GLY A 383 9.66 6.21 22.80
N ALA A 384 9.50 6.57 24.08
CA ALA A 384 8.73 7.74 24.53
C ALA A 384 7.28 7.74 23.99
N TYR A 385 6.60 6.62 24.24
CA TYR A 385 5.17 6.38 24.02
C TYR A 385 4.57 5.77 25.31
N TYR A 386 3.26 5.88 25.48
CA TYR A 386 2.57 5.28 26.64
C TYR A 386 2.21 3.81 26.37
N LEU A 387 2.34 2.96 27.39
CA LEU A 387 1.99 1.55 27.32
C LEU A 387 0.54 1.30 26.84
N GLY A 388 -0.41 2.13 27.30
CA GLY A 388 -1.81 2.04 26.88
C GLY A 388 -2.06 2.32 25.39
N ASP A 389 -1.22 3.15 24.76
CA ASP A 389 -1.30 3.41 23.30
C ASP A 389 -0.72 2.24 22.50
N LEU A 390 0.37 1.62 22.97
CA LEU A 390 0.86 0.34 22.42
C LEU A 390 -0.19 -0.77 22.55
N GLN A 391 -0.85 -0.89 23.71
CA GLN A 391 -1.93 -1.86 23.93
C GLN A 391 -3.11 -1.61 22.98
N LEU A 392 -3.50 -0.35 22.78
CA LEU A 392 -4.54 0.02 21.82
C LEU A 392 -4.16 -0.39 20.39
N MET A 393 -3.04 0.11 19.87
CA MET A 393 -2.62 -0.11 18.48
C MET A 393 -2.45 -1.61 18.16
N ARG A 394 -1.87 -2.38 19.09
CA ARG A 394 -1.78 -3.84 18.99
C ARG A 394 -3.16 -4.51 18.94
N THR A 395 -4.10 -4.06 19.77
CA THR A 395 -5.44 -4.64 19.85
C THR A 395 -6.26 -4.33 18.59
N MET A 396 -6.09 -3.15 18.00
CA MET A 396 -6.67 -2.79 16.70
C MET A 396 -6.15 -3.72 15.60
N ALA A 397 -4.83 -3.88 15.48
CA ALA A 397 -4.21 -4.76 14.48
C ALA A 397 -4.64 -6.24 14.62
N LEU A 398 -4.82 -6.73 15.86
CA LEU A 398 -5.34 -8.08 16.10
C LEU A 398 -6.84 -8.21 15.80
N HIS A 399 -7.62 -7.14 15.98
CA HIS A 399 -9.05 -7.14 15.64
C HIS A 399 -9.24 -7.16 14.11
N GLU A 400 -8.56 -6.28 13.37
CA GLU A 400 -8.59 -6.27 11.90
C GLU A 400 -8.13 -7.60 11.32
N GLN A 401 -7.08 -8.22 11.89
CA GLN A 401 -6.65 -9.57 11.50
C GLN A 401 -7.76 -10.63 11.65
N GLY A 402 -8.70 -10.45 12.57
CA GLY A 402 -9.91 -11.27 12.69
C GLY A 402 -10.97 -10.99 11.61
N LEU A 403 -11.01 -9.79 11.05
CA LEU A 403 -11.97 -9.37 10.00
C LEU A 403 -11.57 -9.88 8.61
N TRP A 404 -10.28 -9.77 8.25
CA TRP A 404 -9.77 -10.25 6.95
C TRP A 404 -9.22 -11.67 6.95
N GLY A 405 -8.87 -12.22 8.13
CA GLY A 405 -8.33 -13.57 8.29
C GLY A 405 -9.12 -14.69 7.59
N PRO A 406 -10.47 -14.66 7.53
CA PRO A 406 -11.26 -15.66 6.79
C PRO A 406 -11.05 -15.67 5.26
N TRP A 407 -10.49 -14.61 4.67
CA TRP A 407 -10.33 -14.47 3.21
C TRP A 407 -8.88 -14.60 2.74
N PHE A 408 -7.92 -14.20 3.58
CA PHE A 408 -6.49 -14.24 3.26
C PHE A 408 -5.72 -15.34 4.01
N GLY A 409 -6.34 -15.98 5.01
CA GLY A 409 -5.68 -16.89 5.93
C GLY A 409 -5.03 -16.15 7.10
N GLY A 410 -5.11 -16.71 8.31
CA GLY A 410 -4.65 -16.05 9.53
C GLY A 410 -3.17 -15.67 9.55
N ASP A 411 -2.33 -16.37 8.78
CA ASP A 411 -0.87 -16.18 8.75
C ASP A 411 -0.37 -15.28 7.61
N TYR A 412 -1.26 -14.67 6.81
CA TYR A 412 -0.88 -13.76 5.71
C TYR A 412 0.05 -12.62 6.17
N ILE A 413 -0.18 -12.10 7.38
CA ILE A 413 0.83 -11.34 8.12
C ILE A 413 1.49 -12.33 9.11
N PRO A 414 2.69 -12.85 8.82
CA PRO A 414 3.25 -13.99 9.56
C PRO A 414 3.58 -13.64 11.01
N ALA A 415 3.65 -14.66 11.87
CA ALA A 415 4.03 -14.48 13.29
C ALA A 415 5.40 -13.79 13.48
N GLY A 416 6.34 -14.00 12.54
CA GLY A 416 7.65 -13.37 12.51
C GLY A 416 7.66 -11.90 12.03
N HIS A 417 6.50 -11.28 11.76
CA HIS A 417 6.43 -9.89 11.34
C HIS A 417 7.06 -8.94 12.38
N SER A 418 7.92 -8.02 11.94
CA SER A 418 8.74 -7.16 12.80
C SER A 418 7.94 -6.41 13.88
N GLY A 419 6.77 -5.87 13.51
CA GLY A 419 5.86 -5.21 14.43
C GLY A 419 5.24 -6.14 15.49
N LYS A 420 4.96 -7.40 15.14
CA LYS A 420 4.44 -8.40 16.08
C LYS A 420 5.51 -8.77 17.12
N LEU A 421 6.75 -8.98 16.65
CA LEU A 421 7.89 -9.29 17.50
C LEU A 421 8.24 -8.12 18.44
N ALA A 422 8.35 -6.90 17.90
CA ALA A 422 8.66 -5.70 18.70
C ALA A 422 7.56 -5.40 19.73
N SER A 423 6.28 -5.52 19.35
CA SER A 423 5.15 -5.37 20.28
C SER A 423 5.18 -6.42 21.39
N GLY A 424 5.46 -7.68 21.06
CA GLY A 424 5.56 -8.76 22.05
C GLY A 424 6.70 -8.56 23.04
N GLU A 425 7.84 -8.06 22.58
CA GLU A 425 8.99 -7.76 23.44
C GLU A 425 8.74 -6.55 24.36
N ALA A 426 8.24 -5.44 23.83
CA ALA A 426 7.91 -4.26 24.64
C ALA A 426 6.86 -4.55 25.73
N LEU A 427 5.87 -5.42 25.43
CA LEU A 427 4.89 -5.86 26.42
C LEU A 427 5.47 -6.79 27.50
N ARG A 428 6.47 -7.63 27.17
CA ARG A 428 7.20 -8.43 28.18
C ARG A 428 8.01 -7.53 29.12
N GLN A 429 8.73 -6.55 28.56
CA GLN A 429 9.52 -5.59 29.35
C GLN A 429 8.66 -4.68 30.24
N SER A 430 7.37 -4.53 29.90
CA SER A 430 6.39 -3.72 30.63
C SER A 430 5.38 -4.57 31.42
N GLU A 431 5.68 -5.84 31.73
CA GLU A 431 4.73 -6.71 32.42
C GLU A 431 4.41 -6.18 33.83
N GLY A 432 3.12 -6.05 34.14
CA GLY A 432 2.63 -5.49 35.41
C GLY A 432 2.67 -3.96 35.52
N ALA A 433 3.17 -3.24 34.50
CA ALA A 433 3.18 -1.78 34.49
C ALA A 433 1.79 -1.17 34.17
N ASP A 434 1.57 0.07 34.62
CA ASP A 434 0.33 0.80 34.38
C ASP A 434 0.23 1.30 32.91
N PRO A 435 -0.99 1.52 32.37
CA PRO A 435 -1.16 2.05 31.00
C PRO A 435 -0.49 3.42 30.78
N GLU A 436 -0.31 4.22 31.84
CA GLU A 436 0.36 5.52 31.80
C GLU A 436 1.90 5.44 31.90
N THR A 437 2.47 4.23 32.03
CA THR A 437 3.92 4.06 32.00
C THR A 437 4.48 4.45 30.63
N ILE A 438 5.57 5.23 30.64
CA ILE A 438 6.30 5.63 29.44
C ILE A 438 7.37 4.58 29.16
N CYS A 439 7.36 4.02 27.95
CA CYS A 439 8.26 2.92 27.57
C CYS A 439 9.54 3.40 26.85
N SER A 440 10.64 2.70 27.08
CA SER A 440 11.91 2.82 26.35
C SER A 440 11.83 2.40 24.87
N PRO A 441 12.81 2.82 24.04
CA PRO A 441 13.03 2.23 22.74
C PRO A 441 13.58 0.80 22.83
N LEU A 442 13.17 -0.08 21.91
CA LEU A 442 13.90 -1.34 21.67
C LEU A 442 15.15 -1.09 20.82
N VAL A 443 16.31 -1.19 21.47
CA VAL A 443 17.63 -0.93 20.89
C VAL A 443 18.32 -2.20 20.37
N GLU A 444 19.41 -2.03 19.62
CA GLU A 444 20.19 -3.11 19.02
C GLU A 444 21.68 -3.00 19.38
N TRP A 445 22.25 -4.09 19.89
CA TRP A 445 23.68 -4.20 20.14
C TRP A 445 24.43 -4.65 18.88
N GLY A 446 25.71 -4.28 18.77
CA GLY A 446 26.56 -4.74 17.68
C GLY A 446 26.81 -6.25 17.74
N GLU A 447 27.06 -6.88 16.60
CA GLU A 447 27.39 -8.30 16.55
C GLU A 447 28.62 -8.62 17.42
N GLY A 448 28.51 -9.65 18.26
CA GLY A 448 29.55 -10.03 19.21
C GLY A 448 29.72 -9.12 20.44
N VAL A 449 28.84 -8.13 20.64
CA VAL A 449 28.82 -7.30 21.86
C VAL A 449 27.81 -7.88 22.88
N GLU A 450 28.29 -8.21 24.08
CA GLU A 450 27.42 -8.64 25.18
C GLU A 450 26.55 -7.49 25.70
N VAL A 451 25.34 -7.80 26.17
CA VAL A 451 24.40 -6.80 26.70
C VAL A 451 24.84 -6.37 28.10
N ASP A 452 25.34 -5.14 28.20
CA ASP A 452 25.71 -4.49 29.46
C ASP A 452 24.52 -3.68 30.00
N GLN A 453 23.91 -4.15 31.09
CA GLN A 453 22.70 -3.55 31.69
C GLN A 453 23.00 -2.18 32.31
N ASP A 454 24.18 -2.00 32.92
CA ASP A 454 24.60 -0.72 33.50
C ASP A 454 24.67 0.37 32.41
N ILE A 455 25.21 0.03 31.23
CA ILE A 455 25.18 0.94 30.07
C ILE A 455 23.74 1.20 29.62
N LEU A 456 22.88 0.17 29.59
CA LEU A 456 21.50 0.30 29.12
C LEU A 456 20.74 1.34 29.97
N GLY A 457 20.78 1.20 31.30
CA GLY A 457 20.22 2.20 32.23
C GLY A 457 20.86 3.59 32.07
N GLU A 458 22.19 3.66 31.88
CA GLU A 458 22.91 4.92 31.67
C GLU A 458 22.44 5.68 30.42
N VAL A 459 22.16 4.99 29.30
CA VAL A 459 21.91 5.65 28.01
C VAL A 459 20.44 5.79 27.63
N LEU A 460 19.55 4.87 28.03
CA LEU A 460 18.13 4.93 27.69
C LEU A 460 17.42 6.08 28.40
N MET A 461 17.63 6.26 29.69
CA MET A 461 16.96 7.31 30.48
C MET A 461 17.27 8.74 29.96
N PRO A 462 18.54 9.10 29.64
CA PRO A 462 18.84 10.38 28.98
C PRO A 462 18.30 10.48 27.56
N TYR A 463 18.17 9.38 26.82
CA TYR A 463 17.59 9.37 25.48
C TYR A 463 16.08 9.67 25.53
N ILE A 464 15.31 8.99 26.39
CA ILE A 464 13.89 9.26 26.62
C ILE A 464 13.71 10.69 27.11
N GLY A 465 14.46 11.12 28.13
CA GLY A 465 14.41 12.49 28.61
C GLY A 465 14.77 13.54 27.55
N ARG A 466 15.61 13.20 26.56
CA ARG A 466 15.86 14.04 25.38
C ARG A 466 14.65 14.06 24.46
N ALA A 467 14.09 12.90 24.12
CA ALA A 467 12.88 12.78 23.31
C ALA A 467 11.75 13.66 23.89
N LEU A 468 11.46 13.56 25.19
CA LEU A 468 10.40 14.35 25.83
C LEU A 468 10.65 15.87 25.86
N ARG A 469 11.91 16.32 25.88
CA ARG A 469 12.29 17.75 25.92
C ARG A 469 12.48 18.38 24.53
N THR A 470 12.83 17.60 23.51
CA THR A 470 12.95 18.07 22.12
C THR A 470 11.59 18.49 21.58
N THR A 471 11.54 19.46 20.67
CA THR A 471 10.27 19.91 20.09
C THR A 471 9.65 18.82 19.20
N GLU A 472 8.32 18.75 19.09
CA GLU A 472 7.63 17.78 18.23
C GLU A 472 8.13 17.86 16.77
N ARG A 473 8.38 19.07 16.26
CA ARG A 473 8.92 19.34 14.91
C ARG A 473 10.30 18.70 14.66
N GLU A 474 11.09 18.53 15.72
CA GLU A 474 12.43 17.95 15.71
C GLU A 474 12.44 16.46 16.09
N GLY A 475 11.26 15.82 16.23
CA GLY A 475 11.11 14.40 16.57
C GLY A 475 10.87 14.11 18.05
N GLY A 476 10.81 15.14 18.90
CA GLY A 476 10.58 15.02 20.33
C GLY A 476 9.10 14.88 20.73
N GLY A 477 8.80 15.13 22.00
CA GLY A 477 7.49 14.94 22.64
C GLY A 477 7.10 13.48 22.85
N MET A 478 5.95 13.26 23.52
CA MET A 478 5.31 11.93 23.56
C MET A 478 4.72 11.56 22.19
N LEU A 479 4.76 10.27 21.87
CA LEU A 479 4.06 9.70 20.72
C LEU A 479 2.73 9.08 21.19
N LEU A 480 1.66 9.36 20.44
CA LEU A 480 0.31 8.86 20.72
C LEU A 480 -0.42 8.61 19.40
N LEU A 481 -0.31 7.39 18.88
CA LEU A 481 -0.82 7.00 17.56
C LEU A 481 -2.33 6.78 17.55
N GLY A 482 -2.94 6.34 18.66
CA GLY A 482 -4.39 6.18 18.76
C GLY A 482 -5.17 7.47 18.47
N LYS A 483 -4.58 8.63 18.83
CA LYS A 483 -5.11 9.97 18.54
C LYS A 483 -5.17 10.23 17.03
N ILE A 484 -4.14 9.80 16.30
CA ILE A 484 -4.02 10.00 14.86
C ILE A 484 -5.07 9.16 14.13
N VAL A 485 -5.18 7.87 14.48
CA VAL A 485 -6.19 6.97 13.93
C VAL A 485 -7.60 7.50 14.18
N ARG A 486 -7.90 7.88 15.42
CA ARG A 486 -9.18 8.50 15.78
C ARG A 486 -9.46 9.80 15.03
N GLY A 487 -8.46 10.66 14.87
CA GLY A 487 -8.60 11.93 14.14
C GLY A 487 -8.99 11.73 12.67
N VAL A 488 -8.35 10.79 11.99
CA VAL A 488 -8.70 10.41 10.59
C VAL A 488 -10.09 9.80 10.52
N TRP A 489 -10.48 8.96 11.48
CA TRP A 489 -11.86 8.44 11.53
C TRP A 489 -12.91 9.51 11.79
N GLU A 490 -12.60 10.51 12.62
CA GLU A 490 -13.48 11.66 12.82
C GLU A 490 -13.56 12.57 11.57
N GLU A 491 -12.54 12.61 10.71
CA GLU A 491 -12.59 13.21 9.36
C GLU A 491 -13.52 12.39 8.45
N ARG A 492 -13.24 11.09 8.27
CA ARG A 492 -14.02 10.16 7.43
C ARG A 492 -15.51 10.09 7.83
N ARG A 493 -15.80 10.08 9.14
CA ARG A 493 -17.18 10.14 9.67
C ARG A 493 -17.90 11.44 9.32
N LYS A 494 -17.20 12.59 9.28
CA LYS A 494 -17.78 13.88 8.85
C LYS A 494 -18.06 13.91 7.34
N LEU A 495 -17.34 13.11 6.54
CA LEU A 495 -17.64 12.88 5.13
C LEU A 495 -18.86 11.95 4.90
N GLY A 496 -19.41 11.36 5.96
CA GLY A 496 -20.54 10.43 5.88
C GLY A 496 -20.15 9.02 5.44
N GLU A 497 -18.88 8.64 5.56
CA GLU A 497 -18.39 7.33 5.12
C GLU A 497 -18.99 6.17 5.96
N PRO A 498 -19.62 5.16 5.32
CA PRO A 498 -20.19 4.00 5.99
C PRO A 498 -19.16 3.21 6.81
N GLY A 499 -19.59 2.61 7.92
CA GLY A 499 -18.78 1.73 8.77
C GLY A 499 -17.74 2.43 9.66
N VAL A 500 -17.46 3.72 9.47
CA VAL A 500 -16.34 4.40 10.14
C VAL A 500 -16.51 4.52 11.65
N GLY A 501 -15.59 3.84 12.35
CA GLY A 501 -15.56 3.70 13.80
C GLY A 501 -16.12 2.40 14.34
N GLY A 502 -16.63 1.49 13.47
CA GLY A 502 -16.97 0.12 13.85
C GLY A 502 -15.79 -0.60 14.52
N LEU A 503 -14.57 -0.41 14.00
CA LEU A 503 -13.34 -0.92 14.62
C LEU A 503 -13.17 -0.45 16.07
N TRP A 504 -13.43 0.82 16.40
CA TRP A 504 -13.34 1.33 17.79
C TRP A 504 -14.34 0.64 18.70
N GLU A 505 -15.59 0.50 18.24
CA GLU A 505 -16.68 -0.11 19.01
C GLU A 505 -16.44 -1.62 19.22
N GLY A 506 -15.76 -2.28 18.28
CA GLY A 506 -15.28 -3.65 18.37
C GLY A 506 -14.10 -3.89 19.33
N LEU A 507 -13.47 -2.84 19.88
CA LEU A 507 -12.38 -3.00 20.84
C LEU A 507 -12.89 -3.32 22.25
N PRO A 508 -12.17 -4.17 23.03
CA PRO A 508 -12.49 -4.45 24.42
C PRO A 508 -12.63 -3.16 25.25
N GLY A 509 -13.68 -3.07 26.07
CA GLY A 509 -14.00 -1.87 26.87
C GLY A 509 -12.80 -1.38 27.69
N ARG A 510 -12.13 -2.28 28.40
CA ARG A 510 -10.92 -1.98 29.19
C ARG A 510 -9.78 -1.35 28.37
N VAL A 511 -9.59 -1.73 27.10
CA VAL A 511 -8.53 -1.15 26.25
C VAL A 511 -8.89 0.29 25.89
N ARG A 512 -10.17 0.57 25.61
CA ARG A 512 -10.67 1.93 25.38
C ARG A 512 -10.57 2.79 26.65
N GLU A 513 -10.98 2.27 27.79
CA GLU A 513 -10.91 2.95 29.10
C GLU A 513 -9.46 3.29 29.48
N ASN A 514 -8.53 2.33 29.36
CA ASN A 514 -7.10 2.55 29.55
C ASN A 514 -6.58 3.67 28.64
N TRP A 515 -6.94 3.64 27.36
CA TRP A 515 -6.48 4.62 26.39
C TRP A 515 -7.06 6.02 26.63
N GLU A 516 -8.34 6.14 27.00
CA GLU A 516 -8.95 7.44 27.35
C GLU A 516 -8.29 8.07 28.60
N SER A 517 -7.84 7.26 29.58
CA SER A 517 -7.01 7.75 30.71
C SER A 517 -5.67 8.30 30.22
N VAL A 518 -4.94 7.50 29.42
CA VAL A 518 -3.66 7.91 28.80
C VAL A 518 -3.82 9.19 27.97
N TRP A 519 -4.92 9.31 27.24
CA TRP A 519 -5.24 10.47 26.41
C TRP A 519 -5.50 11.73 27.25
N ALA A 520 -6.30 11.62 28.32
CA ALA A 520 -6.54 12.71 29.26
C ALA A 520 -5.23 13.17 29.95
N THR A 521 -4.39 12.21 30.34
CA THR A 521 -3.06 12.45 30.90
C THR A 521 -2.13 13.16 29.91
N TYR A 522 -2.05 12.69 28.66
CA TYR A 522 -1.28 13.34 27.60
C TYR A 522 -1.74 14.78 27.35
N GLU A 523 -3.06 15.03 27.26
CA GLU A 523 -3.57 16.39 27.01
C GLU A 523 -3.33 17.33 28.20
N LYS A 524 -3.38 16.83 29.45
CA LYS A 524 -2.93 17.57 30.64
C LYS A 524 -1.46 17.97 30.50
N GLU A 525 -0.56 16.99 30.32
CA GLU A 525 0.88 17.20 30.22
C GLU A 525 1.24 18.16 29.05
N ARG A 526 0.55 18.05 27.91
CA ARG A 526 0.69 18.93 26.74
C ARG A 526 0.28 20.38 27.03
N LEU A 527 -0.80 20.60 27.78
CA LEU A 527 -1.27 21.93 28.15
C LEU A 527 -0.36 22.59 29.20
N GLU A 528 0.16 21.81 30.14
CA GLU A 528 1.09 22.28 31.18
C GLU A 528 2.49 22.56 30.61
N GLY A 529 2.98 21.73 29.69
CA GLY A 529 4.22 21.97 28.96
C GLY A 529 4.23 23.31 28.21
N ARG A 530 3.09 23.69 27.60
CA ARG A 530 2.90 25.00 26.93
C ARG A 530 2.93 26.21 27.87
N ARG A 531 2.77 26.01 29.19
CA ARG A 531 2.86 27.06 30.20
C ARG A 531 4.29 27.25 30.77
N GLY A 532 5.25 26.46 30.32
CA GLY A 532 6.68 26.78 30.40
C GLY A 532 7.35 26.57 31.76
N GLY A 533 7.05 25.49 32.49
CA GLY A 533 7.65 25.29 33.82
C GLY A 533 7.90 23.87 34.37
N GLY A 534 7.07 22.85 34.07
CA GLY A 534 7.18 21.58 34.84
C GLY A 534 6.59 20.28 34.28
N GLY A 535 5.83 20.29 33.18
CA GLY A 535 5.15 19.07 32.70
C GLY A 535 6.08 17.87 32.46
N VAL A 536 7.24 18.12 31.83
CA VAL A 536 8.18 17.04 31.46
C VAL A 536 8.84 16.37 32.68
N THR A 537 8.94 17.03 33.83
CA THR A 537 9.52 16.42 35.04
C THR A 537 8.57 15.40 35.68
N GLU A 538 7.26 15.65 35.72
CA GLU A 538 6.28 14.66 36.20
C GLU A 538 6.19 13.44 35.25
N SER A 539 6.37 13.63 33.93
CA SER A 539 6.41 12.52 32.97
C SER A 539 7.59 11.57 33.20
N LEU A 540 8.76 12.07 33.62
CA LEU A 540 9.92 11.23 33.95
C LEU A 540 9.63 10.32 35.16
N ASP A 541 8.81 10.79 36.10
CA ASP A 541 8.35 10.00 37.24
C ASP A 541 7.34 8.90 36.87
N LYS A 542 6.95 8.77 35.59
CA LYS A 542 6.14 7.68 35.03
C LYS A 542 6.91 6.66 34.18
N ILE A 543 8.23 6.81 34.01
CA ILE A 543 9.06 5.79 33.33
C ILE A 543 9.16 4.55 34.22
N SER A 544 9.15 3.33 33.64
CA SER A 544 8.97 2.07 34.37
C SER A 544 9.97 1.91 35.52
N LEU A 545 9.53 1.32 36.63
CA LEU A 545 10.41 1.04 37.77
C LEU A 545 11.46 -0.03 37.42
N ALA A 546 11.18 -0.90 36.45
CA ALA A 546 12.17 -1.82 35.88
C ALA A 546 13.27 -1.08 35.10
N GLU A 547 12.92 0.00 34.40
CA GLU A 547 13.85 0.87 33.65
C GLU A 547 14.62 1.86 34.56
N ARG A 548 14.37 1.82 35.89
CA ARG A 548 15.13 2.55 36.92
C ARG A 548 15.96 1.63 37.84
N LEU A 549 15.75 0.32 37.74
CA LEU A 549 16.45 -0.71 38.51
C LEU A 549 17.36 -1.57 37.63
N MET A 550 17.21 -1.49 36.31
CA MET A 550 18.30 -1.61 35.32
C MET A 550 19.09 -0.29 35.29
#